data_AF-A0AAI9QBV5-F1
#
_entry.id   AF-A0AAI9QBV5-F1
#
_cell.length_a   1.000
_cell.length_b   1.000
_cell.length_c   1.000
_cell.angle_alpha   90.00
_cell.angle_beta   90.00
_cell.angle_gamma   90.00
#
_symmetry.space_group_name_H-M   'P 1'
#
loop_
_entity.id
_entity.type
_entity.pdbx_description
1 polymer ?
#
loop_
_entity_poly.entity_id
_entity_poly.type
_entity_poly.pdbx_seq_one_letter_code
_entity_poly.pdbx_strand_id
1 'polypeptide(L)'
;MRMKMFSKTIPLTSQEAFEILCTTDYLKKISKIIFNFQQLFNVERSTLLSHHKFNPKISNNREFLQDLEARYDRLNHAVQNNEPYPFLYGDVCLLKEYLQVILGYYQEQLKEEQPVAKKNLRRIKGSHKFSTLMSDISKGEHPKLGKKDSEILIKYTINFCAESTMWNDVKTISDLVIKPFLFDHRDEEGFSYCNP
;
A
#
# COMPACT_ATOMS: atom_id res chain seq x y z
N MET A 1 -26.08 -3.86 -15.71
CA MET A 1 -24.98 -4.61 -15.07
C MET A 1 -25.63 -5.68 -14.21
N ARG A 2 -25.37 -6.98 -14.43
CA ARG A 2 -26.03 -8.06 -13.66
C ARG A 2 -25.33 -8.17 -12.31
N MET A 3 -25.99 -7.74 -11.23
CA MET A 3 -25.55 -8.02 -9.86
C MET A 3 -25.32 -9.53 -9.71
N LYS A 4 -24.12 -9.91 -9.26
CA LYS A 4 -23.85 -11.30 -8.86
C LYS A 4 -24.72 -11.59 -7.63
N MET A 5 -25.42 -12.72 -7.62
CA MET A 5 -26.17 -13.14 -6.42
C MET A 5 -25.17 -13.57 -5.35
N PHE A 6 -24.87 -12.68 -4.41
CA PHE A 6 -24.12 -13.01 -3.20
C PHE A 6 -25.03 -13.75 -2.21
N SER A 7 -24.45 -14.61 -1.36
CA SER A 7 -25.23 -15.27 -0.31
C SER A 7 -25.84 -14.24 0.64
N LYS A 8 -27.04 -14.51 1.18
CA LYS A 8 -27.76 -13.63 2.14
C LYS A 8 -26.98 -13.26 3.42
N THR A 9 -25.76 -13.79 3.59
CA THR A 9 -24.87 -13.57 4.73
C THR A 9 -23.85 -12.44 4.55
N ILE A 10 -23.64 -11.93 3.33
CA ILE A 10 -22.68 -10.85 3.09
C ILE A 10 -23.44 -9.52 3.07
N PRO A 11 -23.09 -8.54 3.92
CA PRO A 11 -23.71 -7.22 3.90
C PRO A 11 -23.57 -6.54 2.55
N LEU A 12 -24.57 -5.75 2.14
CA LEU A 12 -24.59 -5.04 0.84
C LEU A 12 -23.31 -4.19 0.64
N THR A 13 -22.86 -3.50 1.69
CA THR A 13 -21.60 -2.73 1.66
C THR A 13 -20.38 -3.55 1.25
N SER A 14 -20.27 -4.79 1.74
CA SER A 14 -19.20 -5.72 1.37
C SER A 14 -19.36 -6.28 -0.04
N GLN A 15 -20.59 -6.41 -0.53
CA GLN A 15 -20.86 -6.83 -1.92
C GLN A 15 -20.42 -5.76 -2.92
N GLU A 16 -20.81 -4.50 -2.67
CA GLU A 16 -20.47 -3.37 -3.54
C GLU A 16 -18.97 -3.06 -3.51
N ALA A 17 -18.37 -3.04 -2.32
CA ALA A 17 -16.93 -2.85 -2.20
C ALA A 17 -16.15 -3.91 -2.96
N PHE A 18 -16.59 -5.17 -2.89
CA PHE A 18 -16.02 -6.26 -3.67
C PHE A 18 -16.16 -6.01 -5.18
N GLU A 19 -17.35 -5.63 -5.66
CA GLU A 19 -17.58 -5.35 -7.07
C GLU A 19 -16.71 -4.19 -7.58
N ILE A 20 -16.54 -3.13 -6.78
CA ILE A 20 -15.63 -2.02 -7.08
C ILE A 20 -14.19 -2.51 -7.16
N LEU A 21 -13.73 -3.35 -6.22
CA LEU A 21 -12.38 -3.90 -6.25
C LEU A 21 -12.14 -4.81 -7.46
N CYS A 22 -13.13 -5.58 -7.89
CA CYS A 22 -13.04 -6.45 -9.07
C CYS A 22 -13.00 -5.66 -10.39
N THR A 23 -13.60 -4.47 -10.44
CA THR A 23 -13.75 -3.68 -11.67
C THR A 23 -12.74 -2.54 -11.80
N THR A 24 -11.84 -2.39 -10.83
CA THR A 24 -10.84 -1.32 -10.79
C THR A 24 -9.43 -1.87 -10.62
N ASP A 25 -8.42 -1.00 -10.77
CA ASP A 25 -7.01 -1.33 -10.53
C ASP A 25 -6.53 -0.96 -9.12
N TYR A 26 -7.46 -0.74 -8.18
CA TYR A 26 -7.13 -0.22 -6.84
C TYR A 26 -6.19 -1.14 -6.06
N LEU A 27 -6.40 -2.46 -6.07
CA LEU A 27 -5.50 -3.39 -5.38
C LEU A 27 -4.08 -3.36 -5.98
N LYS A 28 -3.95 -3.23 -7.30
CA LYS A 28 -2.65 -3.09 -7.96
C LYS A 28 -1.94 -1.81 -7.54
N LYS A 29 -2.67 -0.69 -7.45
CA LYS A 29 -2.14 0.59 -6.95
C LYS A 29 -1.70 0.49 -5.49
N ILE A 30 -2.52 -0.11 -4.63
CA ILE A 30 -2.22 -0.30 -3.22
C ILE A 30 -1.00 -1.20 -3.02
N SER A 31 -0.90 -2.31 -3.76
CA SER A 31 0.27 -3.19 -3.73
C SER A 31 1.57 -2.44 -4.02
N LYS A 32 1.56 -1.57 -5.04
CA LYS A 32 2.71 -0.74 -5.39
C LYS A 32 3.08 0.24 -4.27
N ILE A 33 2.09 0.90 -3.66
CA ILE A 33 2.30 1.82 -2.53
C ILE A 33 2.92 1.07 -1.35
N ILE A 34 2.37 -0.09 -0.96
CA ILE A 34 2.90 -0.90 0.14
C ILE A 34 4.35 -1.30 -0.15
N PHE A 35 4.62 -1.77 -1.37
CA PHE A 35 5.96 -2.16 -1.78
C PHE A 35 6.96 -1.01 -1.69
N ASN A 36 6.62 0.16 -2.23
CA ASN A 36 7.47 1.36 -2.18
C ASN A 36 7.71 1.79 -0.73
N PHE A 37 6.66 1.79 0.09
CA PHE A 37 6.72 2.15 1.50
C PHE A 37 7.72 1.27 2.24
N GLN A 38 7.67 -0.05 2.05
CA GLN A 38 8.62 -0.98 2.67
C GLN A 38 10.08 -0.74 2.28
N GLN A 39 10.34 -0.17 1.10
CA GLN A 39 11.71 0.18 0.69
C GLN A 39 12.20 1.51 1.26
N LEU A 40 11.26 2.44 1.54
CA LEU A 40 11.53 3.81 1.98
C LEU A 40 11.41 3.98 3.50
N PHE A 41 10.83 3.01 4.18
CA PHE A 41 10.57 3.00 5.61
C PHE A 41 11.68 2.30 6.40
N ASN A 42 11.96 2.77 7.62
CA ASN A 42 12.82 2.06 8.57
C ASN A 42 12.00 1.58 9.75
N VAL A 43 11.70 0.28 9.78
CA VAL A 43 10.84 -0.34 10.80
C VAL A 43 11.27 -0.07 12.24
N GLU A 44 12.55 0.12 12.50
CA GLU A 44 13.08 0.34 13.86
C GLU A 44 13.17 1.82 14.25
N ARG A 45 13.23 2.73 13.28
CA ARG A 45 13.61 4.13 13.52
C ARG A 45 12.61 5.16 13.02
N SER A 46 11.77 4.79 12.08
CA SER A 46 10.73 5.68 11.56
C SER A 46 9.59 5.78 12.57
N THR A 47 9.04 6.98 12.71
CA THR A 47 7.82 7.20 13.49
C THR A 47 6.65 7.20 12.52
N LEU A 48 5.60 6.45 12.86
CA LEU A 48 4.33 6.49 12.14
C LEU A 48 3.27 7.11 13.03
N LEU A 49 2.44 7.95 12.43
CA LEU A 49 1.34 8.64 13.10
C LEU A 49 0.02 8.25 12.43
N SER A 50 -0.98 7.90 13.24
CA SER A 50 -2.35 7.64 12.85
C SER A 50 -3.25 8.72 13.42
N HIS A 51 -3.99 9.39 12.55
CA HIS A 51 -4.95 10.43 12.94
C HIS A 51 -6.24 9.87 13.57
N HIS A 52 -6.43 8.55 13.52
CA HIS A 52 -7.63 7.88 14.06
C HIS A 52 -7.46 7.38 15.49
N LYS A 53 -6.24 7.40 16.04
CA LYS A 53 -5.96 6.94 17.40
C LYS A 53 -5.88 8.12 18.36
N PHE A 54 -6.43 7.94 19.57
CA PHE A 54 -6.30 8.90 20.68
C PHE A 54 -4.84 9.20 21.01
N ASN A 55 -3.98 8.16 21.01
CA ASN A 55 -2.54 8.32 20.93
C ASN A 55 -2.13 8.13 19.45
N PRO A 56 -1.74 9.20 18.74
CA PRO A 56 -1.53 9.11 17.30
C PRO A 56 -0.32 8.26 16.95
N LYS A 57 0.66 8.08 17.85
CA LYS A 57 1.87 7.32 17.54
C LYS A 57 1.57 5.82 17.42
N ILE A 58 1.94 5.22 16.30
CA ILE A 58 1.99 3.76 16.17
C ILE A 58 3.10 3.24 17.08
N SER A 59 2.73 2.41 18.06
CA SER A 59 3.62 1.83 19.06
C SER A 59 4.56 0.78 18.47
N ASN A 60 4.09 0.03 17.48
CA ASN A 60 4.81 -1.09 16.88
C ASN A 60 4.70 -1.06 15.35
N ASN A 61 5.79 -0.66 14.70
CA ASN A 61 5.88 -0.59 13.25
C ASN A 61 5.83 -1.95 12.55
N ARG A 62 6.27 -3.04 13.21
CA ARG A 62 6.22 -4.39 12.63
C ARG A 62 4.79 -4.89 12.57
N GLU A 63 4.06 -4.73 13.67
CA GLU A 63 2.64 -5.08 13.76
C GLU A 63 1.81 -4.28 12.76
N PHE A 64 2.08 -2.97 12.63
CA PHE A 64 1.45 -2.16 11.58
C PHE A 64 1.66 -2.73 10.17
N LEU A 65 2.89 -3.11 9.82
CA LEU A 65 3.19 -3.69 8.51
C LEU A 65 2.49 -5.04 8.31
N GLN A 66 2.51 -5.90 9.33
CA GLN A 66 1.87 -7.22 9.29
C GLN A 66 0.36 -7.09 9.09
N ASP A 67 -0.29 -6.17 9.82
CA ASP A 67 -1.72 -5.94 9.69
C ASP A 67 -2.08 -5.35 8.32
N LEU A 68 -1.26 -4.43 7.81
CA LEU A 68 -1.41 -3.84 6.48
C LEU A 68 -1.33 -4.91 5.38
N GLU A 69 -0.31 -5.76 5.42
CA GLU A 69 -0.12 -6.87 4.48
C GLU A 69 -1.27 -7.88 4.59
N ALA A 70 -1.63 -8.31 5.81
CA ALA A 70 -2.68 -9.30 6.01
C ALA A 70 -4.04 -8.82 5.49
N ARG A 71 -4.38 -7.53 5.64
CA ARG A 71 -5.62 -6.96 5.07
C ARG A 71 -5.56 -6.92 3.56
N TYR A 72 -4.45 -6.42 3.00
CA TYR A 72 -4.26 -6.38 1.56
C TYR A 72 -4.40 -7.78 0.94
N ASP A 73 -3.75 -8.79 1.56
CA ASP A 73 -3.77 -10.16 1.07
C ASP A 73 -5.17 -10.78 1.13
N ARG A 74 -5.95 -10.54 2.20
CA ARG A 74 -7.35 -10.99 2.26
C ARG A 74 -8.20 -10.38 1.15
N LEU A 75 -8.07 -9.08 0.90
CA LEU A 75 -8.80 -8.40 -0.17
C LEU A 75 -8.38 -8.90 -1.55
N ASN A 76 -7.07 -9.07 -1.76
CA ASN A 76 -6.53 -9.58 -3.01
C ASN A 76 -6.95 -11.04 -3.26
N HIS A 77 -6.93 -11.88 -2.24
CA HIS A 77 -7.42 -13.26 -2.32
C HIS A 77 -8.91 -13.32 -2.66
N ALA A 78 -9.73 -12.49 -2.01
CA ALA A 78 -11.15 -12.39 -2.32
C ALA A 78 -11.39 -12.04 -3.79
N VAL A 79 -10.68 -11.05 -4.33
CA VAL A 79 -10.79 -10.64 -5.74
C VAL A 79 -10.27 -11.73 -6.69
N GLN A 80 -9.11 -12.33 -6.41
CA GLN A 80 -8.50 -13.35 -7.26
C GLN A 80 -9.34 -14.63 -7.35
N ASN A 81 -9.95 -15.05 -6.24
CA ASN A 81 -10.76 -16.26 -6.18
C ASN A 81 -12.25 -16.01 -6.38
N ASN A 82 -12.64 -14.75 -6.55
CA ASN A 82 -14.04 -14.32 -6.66
C ASN A 82 -14.88 -14.75 -5.44
N GLU A 83 -14.29 -14.64 -4.25
CA GLU A 83 -14.85 -15.07 -2.96
C GLU A 83 -14.95 -13.88 -1.98
N PRO A 84 -16.04 -13.08 -2.02
CA PRO A 84 -16.26 -12.04 -1.02
C PRO A 84 -16.56 -12.63 0.35
N TYR A 85 -16.35 -11.82 1.40
CA TYR A 85 -16.60 -12.20 2.78
C TYR A 85 -17.33 -11.09 3.56
N PRO A 86 -18.03 -11.41 4.67
CA PRO A 86 -18.92 -10.47 5.35
C PRO A 86 -18.26 -9.15 5.79
N PHE A 87 -17.00 -9.18 6.22
CA PHE A 87 -16.28 -8.01 6.73
C PHE A 87 -15.40 -7.31 5.68
N LEU A 88 -15.58 -7.61 4.39
CA LEU A 88 -14.74 -7.08 3.31
C LEU A 88 -14.72 -5.55 3.28
N TYR A 89 -15.88 -4.90 3.42
CA TYR A 89 -15.93 -3.44 3.48
C TYR A 89 -15.16 -2.88 4.68
N GLY A 90 -15.20 -3.56 5.83
CA GLY A 90 -14.41 -3.20 7.01
C GLY A 90 -12.91 -3.26 6.74
N ASP A 91 -12.44 -4.30 6.04
CA ASP A 91 -11.03 -4.41 5.63
C ASP A 91 -10.63 -3.32 4.64
N VAL A 92 -11.52 -2.91 3.72
CA VAL A 92 -11.30 -1.76 2.84
C VAL A 92 -11.14 -0.46 3.64
N CYS A 93 -12.04 -0.19 4.59
CA CYS A 93 -11.97 0.99 5.44
C CYS A 93 -10.65 1.06 6.21
N LEU A 94 -10.27 -0.04 6.87
CA LEU A 94 -9.04 -0.09 7.66
C LEU A 94 -7.78 -0.02 6.79
N LEU A 95 -7.81 -0.57 5.58
CA LEU A 95 -6.73 -0.39 4.60
C LEU A 95 -6.58 1.09 4.21
N LYS A 96 -7.68 1.83 4.02
CA LYS A 96 -7.64 3.28 3.77
C LYS A 96 -7.04 4.04 4.94
N GLU A 97 -7.35 3.67 6.17
CA GLU A 97 -6.72 4.26 7.36
C GLU A 97 -5.20 4.04 7.36
N TYR A 98 -4.74 2.84 7.03
CA TYR A 98 -3.30 2.57 6.91
C TYR A 98 -2.64 3.35 5.77
N LEU A 99 -3.32 3.52 4.63
CA LEU A 99 -2.83 4.37 3.55
C LEU A 99 -2.69 5.84 4.01
N GLN A 100 -3.58 6.35 4.86
CA GLN A 100 -3.43 7.69 5.44
C GLN A 100 -2.22 7.79 6.39
N VAL A 101 -1.86 6.72 7.11
CA VAL A 101 -0.62 6.68 7.90
C VAL A 101 0.60 6.79 6.98
N ILE A 102 0.61 6.05 5.85
CA ILE A 102 1.68 6.13 4.85
C ILE A 102 1.74 7.53 4.23
N LEU A 103 0.59 8.13 3.93
CA LEU A 103 0.48 9.50 3.42
C LEU A 103 1.16 10.50 4.36
N GLY A 104 0.82 10.46 5.65
CA GLY A 104 1.42 11.35 6.66
C GLY A 104 2.93 11.16 6.75
N TYR A 105 3.39 9.90 6.76
CA TYR A 105 4.82 9.59 6.77
C TYR A 105 5.55 10.13 5.53
N TYR A 106 4.98 9.97 4.33
CA TYR A 106 5.59 10.49 3.11
C TYR A 106 5.61 12.02 3.09
N GLN A 107 4.55 12.69 3.55
CA GLN A 107 4.53 14.14 3.65
C GLN A 107 5.63 14.67 4.59
N GLU A 108 5.84 14.02 5.74
CA GLU A 108 6.92 14.36 6.67
C GLU A 108 8.30 14.11 6.04
N GLN A 109 8.52 12.93 5.44
CA GLN A 109 9.77 12.65 4.72
C GLN A 109 10.00 13.64 3.58
N LEU A 110 8.98 14.03 2.84
CA LEU A 110 9.11 15.01 1.75
C LEU A 110 9.53 16.39 2.28
N LYS A 111 8.94 16.83 3.38
CA LYS A 111 9.28 18.10 4.05
C LYS A 111 10.73 18.14 4.54
N GLU A 112 11.26 17.02 5.00
CA GLU A 112 12.62 16.89 5.53
C GLU A 112 13.66 16.46 4.47
N GLU A 113 13.29 16.46 3.19
CA GLU A 113 14.14 15.99 2.09
C GLU A 113 14.62 14.53 2.24
N GLN A 114 13.70 13.65 2.64
CA GLN A 114 13.77 12.19 2.68
C GLN A 114 15.02 11.64 3.40
N PRO A 115 15.22 11.97 4.70
CA PRO A 115 16.43 11.58 5.45
C PRO A 115 16.59 10.06 5.56
N VAL A 116 15.50 9.30 5.65
CA VAL A 116 15.55 7.83 5.71
C VAL A 116 16.05 7.24 4.39
N ALA A 117 15.55 7.74 3.26
CA ALA A 117 16.00 7.31 1.93
C ALA A 117 17.48 7.65 1.70
N LYS A 118 17.90 8.89 2.03
CA LYS A 118 19.31 9.33 1.96
C LYS A 118 20.22 8.40 2.79
N LYS A 119 19.80 8.04 4.01
CA LYS A 119 20.55 7.11 4.87
C LYS A 119 20.61 5.70 4.30
N ASN A 120 19.50 5.18 3.78
CA ASN A 120 19.44 3.88 3.13
C ASN A 120 20.37 3.84 1.90
N LEU A 121 20.38 4.87 1.05
CA LEU A 121 21.29 4.99 -0.08
C LEU A 121 22.75 4.92 0.34
N ARG A 122 23.16 5.67 1.37
CA ARG A 122 24.53 5.61 1.89
C ARG A 122 24.91 4.20 2.31
N ARG A 123 24.02 3.49 3.02
CA ARG A 123 24.23 2.10 3.43
C ARG A 123 24.35 1.15 2.24
N ILE A 124 23.50 1.30 1.22
CA ILE A 124 23.52 0.45 0.02
C ILE A 124 24.82 0.68 -0.75
N LYS A 125 25.16 1.94 -1.04
CA LYS A 125 26.38 2.34 -1.76
C LYS A 125 27.66 1.92 -1.01
N GLY A 126 27.63 1.92 0.32
CA GLY A 126 28.75 1.46 1.15
C GLY A 126 28.87 -0.06 1.30
N SER A 127 27.94 -0.85 0.74
CA SER A 127 28.00 -2.30 0.84
C SER A 127 28.90 -2.90 -0.24
N HIS A 128 29.79 -3.82 0.15
CA HIS A 128 30.68 -4.53 -0.77
C HIS A 128 29.93 -5.29 -1.88
N LYS A 129 28.75 -5.79 -1.55
CA LYS A 129 27.89 -6.48 -2.50
C LYS A 129 27.40 -5.54 -3.62
N PHE A 130 26.97 -4.33 -3.28
CA PHE A 130 26.54 -3.35 -4.26
C PHE A 130 27.70 -2.88 -5.13
N SER A 131 28.88 -2.63 -4.55
CA SER A 131 30.06 -2.21 -5.31
C SER A 131 30.50 -3.27 -6.32
N THR A 132 30.48 -4.55 -5.92
CA THR A 132 30.82 -5.68 -6.80
C THR A 132 29.82 -5.77 -7.95
N LEU A 133 28.52 -5.75 -7.64
CA LEU A 133 27.47 -5.79 -8.65
C LEU A 133 27.58 -4.65 -9.68
N MET A 134 27.84 -3.42 -9.23
CA MET A 134 28.00 -2.28 -10.14
C MET A 134 29.28 -2.37 -10.97
N SER A 135 30.38 -2.88 -10.39
CA SER A 135 31.63 -3.17 -11.10
C SER A 135 31.38 -4.16 -12.25
N ASP A 136 30.74 -5.29 -11.97
CA ASP A 136 30.47 -6.34 -12.96
C ASP A 136 29.62 -5.80 -14.11
N ILE A 137 28.54 -5.07 -13.78
CA ILE A 137 27.69 -4.39 -14.78
C ILE A 137 28.50 -3.42 -15.64
N SER A 138 29.36 -2.59 -15.02
CA SER A 138 30.16 -1.60 -15.75
C SER A 138 31.21 -2.19 -16.69
N LYS A 139 31.69 -3.40 -16.39
CA LYS A 139 32.64 -4.13 -17.23
C LYS A 139 31.98 -4.78 -18.44
N GLY A 140 30.65 -4.65 -18.59
CA GLY A 140 29.89 -5.33 -19.64
C GLY A 140 29.82 -6.84 -19.42
N GLU A 141 30.26 -7.33 -18.26
CA GLU A 141 29.79 -8.62 -17.78
C GLU A 141 28.29 -8.43 -17.60
N HIS A 142 27.47 -9.22 -18.31
CA HIS A 142 26.03 -9.23 -18.11
C HIS A 142 25.76 -10.29 -17.04
N PRO A 143 25.95 -10.01 -15.73
CA PRO A 143 25.65 -11.00 -14.72
C PRO A 143 24.19 -11.35 -14.88
N LYS A 144 23.88 -12.65 -14.96
CA LYS A 144 22.51 -13.10 -14.78
C LYS A 144 22.09 -12.65 -13.39
N LEU A 145 21.29 -11.60 -13.32
CA LEU A 145 20.89 -11.00 -12.04
C LEU A 145 20.11 -12.05 -11.24
N GLY A 146 20.70 -12.46 -10.11
CA GLY A 146 19.99 -13.29 -9.16
C GLY A 146 18.88 -12.49 -8.47
N LYS A 147 17.98 -13.20 -7.77
CA LYS A 147 16.94 -12.58 -6.95
C LYS A 147 17.51 -11.56 -5.97
N LYS A 148 18.60 -11.91 -5.27
CA LYS A 148 19.25 -11.03 -4.29
C LYS A 148 19.91 -9.79 -4.91
N ASP A 149 20.28 -9.83 -6.19
CA ASP A 149 20.90 -8.70 -6.87
C ASP A 149 19.82 -7.75 -7.36
N SER A 150 18.73 -8.33 -7.89
CA SER A 150 17.51 -7.61 -8.24
C SER A 150 16.93 -6.87 -7.02
N GLU A 151 16.84 -7.53 -5.85
CA GLU A 151 16.38 -6.89 -4.61
C GLU A 151 17.22 -5.66 -4.22
N ILE A 152 18.55 -5.76 -4.37
CA ILE A 152 19.46 -4.65 -4.07
C ILE A 152 19.27 -3.50 -5.06
N LEU A 153 19.15 -3.80 -6.35
CA LEU A 153 18.95 -2.81 -7.39
C LEU A 153 17.58 -2.12 -7.27
N ILE A 154 16.53 -2.87 -6.94
CA ILE A 154 15.20 -2.31 -6.70
C ILE A 154 15.25 -1.37 -5.49
N LYS A 155 15.83 -1.82 -4.37
CA LYS A 155 15.97 -1.00 -3.17
C LYS A 155 16.79 0.27 -3.44
N TYR A 156 17.91 0.14 -4.17
CA TYR A 156 18.71 1.27 -4.61
C TYR A 156 17.88 2.25 -5.43
N THR A 157 17.19 1.76 -6.46
CA THR A 157 16.43 2.57 -7.41
C THR A 157 15.31 3.32 -6.71
N ILE A 158 14.53 2.66 -5.86
CA ILE A 158 13.44 3.30 -5.12
C ILE A 158 13.98 4.35 -4.14
N ASN A 159 15.06 4.05 -3.40
CA ASN A 159 15.62 5.04 -2.48
C ASN A 159 16.32 6.19 -3.22
N PHE A 160 16.85 5.96 -4.43
CA PHE A 160 17.43 7.00 -5.29
C PHE A 160 16.35 7.92 -5.84
N CYS A 161 15.23 7.35 -6.28
CA CYS A 161 14.05 8.06 -6.77
C CYS A 161 13.02 8.34 -5.66
N ALA A 162 13.46 8.49 -4.40
CA ALA A 162 12.55 8.54 -3.25
C ALA A 162 11.55 9.69 -3.35
N GLU A 163 12.00 10.90 -3.71
CA GLU A 163 11.14 12.08 -3.85
C GLU A 163 10.02 11.86 -4.87
N SER A 164 10.35 11.47 -6.10
CA SER A 164 9.35 11.25 -7.15
C SER A 164 8.44 10.06 -6.85
N THR A 165 8.98 9.00 -6.22
CA THR A 165 8.19 7.86 -5.77
C THR A 165 7.17 8.27 -4.72
N MET A 166 7.61 8.99 -3.67
CA MET A 166 6.73 9.49 -2.60
C MET A 166 5.67 10.44 -3.14
N TRP A 167 5.99 11.39 -4.02
CA TRP A 167 4.99 12.29 -4.61
C TRP A 167 3.92 11.55 -5.42
N ASN A 168 4.33 10.57 -6.22
CA ASN A 168 3.39 9.74 -6.99
C ASN A 168 2.47 8.93 -6.07
N ASP A 169 3.02 8.34 -5.01
CA ASP A 169 2.24 7.59 -4.05
C ASP A 169 1.33 8.50 -3.22
N VAL A 170 1.78 9.69 -2.79
CA VAL A 170 0.96 10.72 -2.12
C VAL A 170 -0.28 11.06 -2.95
N LYS A 171 -0.10 11.32 -4.25
CA LYS A 171 -1.22 11.59 -5.16
C LYS A 171 -2.16 10.39 -5.24
N THR A 172 -1.62 9.20 -5.44
CA THR A 172 -2.40 7.97 -5.60
C THR A 172 -3.18 7.63 -4.32
N ILE A 173 -2.56 7.77 -3.15
CA ILE A 173 -3.20 7.56 -1.85
C ILE A 173 -4.33 8.57 -1.65
N SER A 174 -4.10 9.85 -1.95
CA SER A 174 -5.11 10.90 -1.82
C SER A 174 -6.34 10.59 -2.66
N ASP A 175 -6.15 10.13 -3.89
CA ASP A 175 -7.23 9.72 -4.79
C ASP A 175 -8.00 8.48 -4.29
N LEU A 176 -7.30 7.51 -3.67
CA LEU A 176 -7.89 6.27 -3.14
C LEU A 176 -8.70 6.51 -1.86
N VAL A 177 -8.15 7.29 -0.93
CA VAL A 177 -8.72 7.50 0.41
C VAL A 177 -10.07 8.22 0.35
N ILE A 178 -10.29 9.08 -0.64
CA ILE A 178 -11.57 9.77 -0.83
C ILE A 178 -12.63 8.90 -1.51
N LYS A 179 -12.28 7.73 -2.06
CA LYS A 179 -13.27 6.86 -2.71
C LYS A 179 -14.17 6.21 -1.66
N PRO A 180 -15.50 6.21 -1.86
CA PRO A 180 -16.43 5.64 -0.90
C PRO A 180 -16.35 4.11 -0.84
N PHE A 181 -15.95 3.43 -1.94
CA PHE A 181 -16.05 1.97 -2.07
C PHE A 181 -17.48 1.44 -1.82
N LEU A 182 -18.46 2.26 -2.18
CA LEU A 182 -19.89 2.01 -2.15
C LEU A 182 -20.51 2.61 -3.39
N PHE A 183 -21.62 2.04 -3.85
CA PHE A 183 -22.37 2.59 -4.97
C PHE A 183 -23.21 3.79 -4.53
N ASP A 184 -23.59 4.57 -5.54
CA ASP A 184 -24.41 5.76 -5.36
C ASP A 184 -25.89 5.39 -5.50
N HIS A 185 -26.61 5.41 -4.38
CA HIS A 185 -28.04 5.07 -4.30
C HIS A 185 -28.92 6.30 -4.08
N ARG A 186 -28.44 7.50 -4.43
CA ARG A 186 -29.20 8.75 -4.19
C ARG A 186 -30.55 8.81 -4.89
N ASP A 187 -30.72 8.07 -5.97
CA ASP A 187 -31.98 8.00 -6.74
C ASP A 187 -32.90 6.85 -6.29
N GLU A 188 -32.50 6.05 -5.29
CA GLU A 188 -33.29 4.94 -4.77
C GLU A 188 -34.15 5.39 -3.59
N GLU A 189 -35.46 5.45 -3.81
CA GLU A 189 -36.42 5.92 -2.81
C GLU A 189 -36.41 5.03 -1.55
N GLY A 190 -36.15 5.64 -0.39
CA GLY A 190 -36.13 4.96 0.90
C GLY A 190 -34.87 4.13 1.20
N PHE A 191 -33.85 4.16 0.34
CA PHE A 191 -32.64 3.37 0.52
C PHE A 191 -31.88 3.73 1.81
N SER A 192 -31.43 2.69 2.54
CA SER A 192 -30.54 2.83 3.69
C SER A 192 -29.72 1.57 3.86
N TYR A 193 -28.39 1.70 3.99
CA TYR A 193 -27.52 0.56 4.32
C TYR A 193 -27.85 -0.12 5.66
N CYS A 194 -28.59 0.57 6.54
CA CYS A 194 -29.06 0.00 7.80
C CYS A 194 -30.37 -0.80 7.66
N ASN A 195 -31.15 -0.53 6.59
CA ASN A 195 -32.40 -1.21 6.25
C ASN A 195 -32.41 -1.50 4.72
N PRO A 196 -31.51 -2.38 4.23
CA PRO A 196 -31.37 -2.67 2.80
C PRO A 196 -32.53 -3.50 2.24
#